data_AF-A0A1X7SVK5-F1
#
_entry.id   AF-A0A1X7SVK5-F1
#
_cell.length_a   1.000
_cell.length_b   1.000
_cell.length_c   1.000
_cell.angle_alpha   90.00
_cell.angle_beta   90.00
_cell.angle_gamma   90.00
#
_symmetry.space_group_name_H-M   'P 1'
#
loop_
_entity.id
_entity.type
_entity.pdbx_description
1 polymer ?
#
loop_
_entity_poly.entity_id
_entity_poly.type
_entity_poly.pdbx_seq_one_letter_code
_entity_poly.pdbx_strand_id
1 'polypeptide(L)'
;MQNIECSSEKMASSLFLLTVTLSIVAADIGAYFKAQNQRPAAAAVFTDSWAVEVHGGIEAANEIAERHGFTNMGRVGAFANIYHFKMSSSANNDENIKSGTEIQYMRTTLKSEINVGYVQQQSLHNWEKKYFQPTSQGDRLWGSQWTVNNTGQTREPNLYLDLNAEPAWIQGYTGNGILVGVVDDGVEHTHTDLRNNYVSTYSYDFNYNDSDPSPVGTDSHGTACAGEIVMARDNNVCG
;
A
#
# COMPACT_ATOMS: atom_id res chain seq x y z
N MET A 1 50.13 47.24 -23.87
CA MET A 1 50.36 45.82 -24.19
C MET A 1 49.97 45.03 -22.95
N GLN A 2 49.04 44.08 -22.93
CA GLN A 2 48.17 43.48 -23.94
C GLN A 2 47.03 42.80 -23.15
N ASN A 3 45.79 42.96 -23.61
CA ASN A 3 44.63 42.21 -23.12
C ASN A 3 44.83 40.71 -23.44
N ILE A 4 44.37 39.83 -22.55
CA ILE A 4 44.09 38.43 -22.91
C ILE A 4 42.66 38.12 -22.50
N GLU A 5 41.91 37.67 -23.50
CA GLU A 5 40.47 37.46 -23.57
C GLU A 5 39.98 36.22 -22.80
N CYS A 6 38.67 36.24 -22.55
CA CYS A 6 37.83 35.13 -22.15
C CYS A 6 37.79 34.04 -23.24
N SER A 7 37.97 32.77 -22.87
CA SER A 7 37.58 31.63 -23.73
C SER A 7 36.45 30.84 -23.06
N SER A 8 35.23 31.13 -23.49
CA SER A 8 34.01 30.39 -23.16
C SER A 8 33.73 29.33 -24.24
N GLU A 9 34.53 28.27 -24.32
CA GLU A 9 34.23 27.14 -25.20
C GLU A 9 34.71 25.84 -24.56
N LYS A 10 33.82 25.19 -23.79
CA LYS A 10 33.81 23.72 -23.50
C LYS A 10 32.67 23.24 -22.57
N MET A 11 31.51 23.89 -22.54
CA MET A 11 30.35 23.42 -21.75
C MET A 11 29.11 23.00 -22.56
N ALA A 12 29.20 22.85 -23.89
CA ALA A 12 28.05 22.43 -24.71
C ALA A 12 27.97 20.91 -24.94
N SER A 13 29.08 20.17 -24.87
CA SER A 13 29.09 18.74 -25.25
C SER A 13 28.70 17.77 -24.13
N SER A 14 28.82 18.18 -22.86
CA SER A 14 28.48 17.31 -21.71
C SER A 14 26.99 17.33 -21.39
N LEU A 15 26.32 18.47 -21.60
CA LEU A 15 24.89 18.64 -21.35
C LEU A 15 24.04 17.82 -22.35
N PHE A 16 24.46 17.76 -23.62
CA PHE A 16 23.74 17.04 -24.68
C PHE A 16 23.78 15.51 -24.47
N LEU A 17 24.94 14.97 -24.04
CA LEU A 17 25.08 13.56 -23.66
C LEU A 17 24.20 13.22 -22.45
N LEU A 18 24.17 14.08 -21.42
CA LEU A 18 23.35 13.87 -20.22
C LEU A 18 21.84 13.93 -20.54
N THR A 19 21.39 14.84 -21.41
CA THR A 19 19.98 14.92 -21.81
C THR A 19 19.53 13.73 -22.67
N VAL A 20 20.43 13.21 -23.52
CA VAL A 20 20.12 12.04 -24.37
C VAL A 20 20.09 10.77 -23.52
N THR A 21 21.01 10.58 -22.58
CA THR A 21 20.96 9.42 -21.67
C THR A 21 19.73 9.44 -20.76
N LEU A 22 19.34 10.60 -20.21
CA LEU A 22 18.13 10.72 -19.39
C LEU A 22 16.85 10.41 -20.18
N SER A 23 16.80 10.84 -21.45
CA SER A 23 15.65 10.60 -22.33
C SER A 23 15.51 9.12 -22.72
N ILE A 24 16.62 8.41 -22.91
CA ILE A 24 16.61 6.96 -23.21
C ILE A 24 16.16 6.17 -21.97
N VAL A 25 16.67 6.52 -20.78
CA VAL A 25 16.25 5.87 -19.51
C VAL A 25 14.77 6.13 -19.22
N ALA A 26 14.27 7.35 -19.44
CA ALA A 26 12.85 7.67 -19.27
C ALA A 26 11.95 6.94 -20.27
N ALA A 27 12.41 6.76 -21.52
CA ALA A 27 11.69 5.99 -22.53
C ALA A 27 11.63 4.49 -22.20
N ASP A 28 12.71 3.93 -21.65
CA ASP A 28 12.77 2.53 -21.19
C ASP A 28 11.88 2.29 -19.97
N ILE A 29 11.83 3.22 -19.02
CA ILE A 29 10.91 3.15 -17.88
C ILE A 29 9.46 3.26 -18.35
N GLY A 30 9.15 4.17 -19.27
CA GLY A 30 7.82 4.32 -19.86
C GLY A 30 7.36 3.07 -20.64
N ALA A 31 8.27 2.42 -21.34
CA ALA A 31 8.01 1.14 -22.02
C ALA A 31 7.83 -0.01 -21.02
N TYR A 32 8.60 -0.03 -19.94
CA TYR A 32 8.49 -1.01 -18.85
C TYR A 32 7.14 -0.91 -18.12
N PHE A 33 6.68 0.30 -17.79
CA PHE A 33 5.35 0.51 -17.21
C PHE A 33 4.21 0.17 -18.19
N LYS A 34 4.37 0.47 -19.48
CA LYS A 34 3.42 0.02 -20.51
C LYS A 34 3.36 -1.50 -20.61
N ALA A 35 4.50 -2.20 -20.54
CA ALA A 35 4.56 -3.65 -20.59
C ALA A 35 3.95 -4.31 -19.35
N GLN A 36 4.09 -3.72 -18.16
CA GLN A 36 3.40 -4.13 -16.93
C GLN A 36 1.87 -3.96 -17.05
N ASN A 37 1.40 -2.87 -17.67
CA ASN A 37 -0.03 -2.62 -17.93
C ASN A 37 -0.63 -3.46 -19.07
N GLN A 38 0.17 -4.26 -19.79
CA GLN A 38 -0.29 -5.14 -20.87
C GLN A 38 -0.25 -6.63 -20.52
N ARG A 39 0.14 -7.00 -19.28
CA ARG A 39 -0.09 -8.37 -18.83
C ARG A 39 -1.60 -8.57 -18.66
N PRO A 40 -2.23 -9.54 -19.36
CA PRO A 40 -3.61 -9.88 -19.05
C PRO A 40 -3.65 -10.21 -17.56
N ALA A 41 -4.59 -9.60 -16.82
CA ALA A 41 -4.84 -9.97 -15.44
C ALA A 41 -4.92 -11.50 -15.39
N ALA A 42 -4.05 -12.14 -14.61
CA ALA A 42 -4.07 -13.59 -14.47
C ALA A 42 -5.52 -14.00 -14.20
N ALA A 43 -6.04 -14.95 -14.99
CA ALA A 43 -7.42 -15.37 -14.89
C ALA A 43 -7.74 -15.70 -13.43
N ALA A 44 -8.78 -15.07 -12.87
CA ALA A 44 -9.11 -15.22 -11.46
C ALA A 44 -9.29 -16.70 -11.12
N VAL A 45 -8.46 -17.22 -10.20
CA VAL A 45 -8.55 -18.60 -9.73
C VAL A 45 -9.67 -18.65 -8.69
N PHE A 46 -10.85 -19.10 -9.10
CA PHE A 46 -12.01 -19.18 -8.21
C PHE A 46 -11.89 -20.36 -7.24
N THR A 47 -12.36 -20.16 -6.01
CA THR A 47 -12.36 -21.17 -4.95
C THR A 47 -13.74 -21.85 -4.81
N ASP A 48 -13.80 -22.86 -3.95
CA ASP A 48 -15.05 -23.51 -3.51
C ASP A 48 -15.86 -22.68 -2.51
N SER A 49 -15.42 -21.45 -2.22
CA SER A 49 -15.95 -20.60 -1.17
C SER A 49 -16.76 -19.43 -1.73
N TRP A 50 -17.85 -19.10 -1.05
CA TRP A 50 -18.83 -18.11 -1.48
C TRP A 50 -19.21 -17.21 -0.31
N ALA A 51 -19.31 -15.91 -0.57
CA ALA A 51 -19.95 -14.96 0.33
C ALA A 51 -21.41 -14.79 -0.10
N VAL A 52 -22.34 -15.05 0.82
CA VAL A 52 -23.78 -14.99 0.57
C VAL A 52 -24.44 -14.12 1.63
N GLU A 53 -25.18 -13.10 1.19
CA GLU A 53 -26.04 -12.34 2.09
C GLU A 53 -27.37 -13.07 2.24
N VAL A 54 -27.67 -13.51 3.46
CA VAL A 54 -28.90 -14.23 3.82
C VAL A 54 -29.63 -13.46 4.92
N HIS A 55 -30.84 -13.00 4.61
CA HIS A 55 -31.77 -12.46 5.58
C HIS A 55 -32.49 -13.59 6.33
N GLY A 56 -32.70 -13.43 7.65
CA GLY A 56 -33.35 -14.46 8.48
C GLY A 56 -32.41 -15.20 9.44
N GLY A 57 -31.15 -14.80 9.53
CA GLY A 57 -30.22 -15.30 10.55
C GLY A 57 -29.50 -16.59 10.16
N ILE A 58 -28.79 -17.17 11.14
CA ILE A 58 -27.90 -18.32 10.90
C ILE A 58 -28.69 -19.57 10.52
N GLU A 59 -29.92 -19.71 11.03
CA GLU A 59 -30.81 -20.84 10.73
C GLU A 59 -31.22 -20.83 9.26
N ALA A 60 -31.64 -19.67 8.73
CA ALA A 60 -31.96 -19.52 7.32
C ALA A 60 -30.74 -19.76 6.42
N ALA A 61 -29.56 -19.28 6.86
CA ALA A 61 -28.31 -19.51 6.15
C ALA A 61 -27.91 -20.99 6.11
N ASN A 62 -28.10 -21.74 7.21
CA ASN A 62 -27.86 -23.17 7.25
C ASN A 62 -28.80 -23.93 6.30
N GLU A 63 -30.10 -23.62 6.36
CA GLU A 63 -31.10 -24.29 5.51
C GLU A 63 -30.84 -24.05 4.02
N ILE A 64 -30.56 -22.80 3.63
CA ILE A 64 -30.25 -22.45 2.24
C ILE A 64 -28.93 -23.10 1.80
N ALA A 65 -27.90 -23.11 2.64
CA ALA A 65 -26.64 -23.76 2.31
C ALA A 65 -26.86 -25.25 2.02
N GLU A 66 -27.48 -25.99 2.95
CA GLU A 66 -27.72 -27.43 2.81
C GLU A 66 -28.56 -27.76 1.57
N ARG A 67 -29.62 -26.98 1.32
CA ARG A 67 -30.51 -27.15 0.16
C ARG A 67 -29.77 -27.06 -1.18
N HIS A 68 -28.75 -26.21 -1.25
CA HIS A 68 -27.97 -25.97 -2.47
C HIS A 68 -26.63 -26.72 -2.50
N GLY A 69 -26.40 -27.66 -1.56
CA GLY A 69 -25.19 -28.49 -1.52
C GLY A 69 -23.95 -27.76 -0.98
N PHE A 70 -24.15 -26.72 -0.18
CA PHE A 70 -23.10 -26.00 0.54
C PHE A 70 -23.15 -26.35 2.03
N THR A 71 -22.02 -26.15 2.70
CA THR A 71 -21.91 -26.09 4.15
C THR A 71 -21.77 -24.63 4.55
N ASN A 72 -22.60 -24.16 5.48
CA ASN A 72 -22.45 -22.83 6.06
C ASN A 72 -21.30 -22.85 7.08
N MET A 73 -20.22 -22.11 6.79
CA MET A 73 -19.04 -21.98 7.65
C MET A 73 -19.23 -20.90 8.74
N GLY A 74 -20.37 -20.21 8.73
CA GLY A 74 -20.71 -19.16 9.68
C GLY A 74 -20.63 -17.76 9.09
N ARG A 75 -20.82 -16.77 9.96
CA ARG A 75 -20.88 -15.36 9.59
C ARG A 75 -19.51 -14.80 9.23
N VAL A 76 -19.43 -13.99 8.17
CA VAL A 76 -18.20 -13.31 7.75
C VAL A 76 -18.00 -12.06 8.62
N GLY A 77 -17.10 -12.17 9.61
CA GLY A 77 -16.69 -11.06 10.46
C GLY A 77 -17.87 -10.31 11.11
N ALA A 78 -17.80 -8.98 11.12
CA ALA A 78 -18.83 -8.11 11.68
C ALA A 78 -19.95 -7.74 10.67
N PHE A 79 -19.91 -8.25 9.44
CA PHE A 79 -20.91 -7.91 8.41
C PHE A 79 -22.24 -8.56 8.73
N ALA A 80 -23.31 -7.78 8.89
CA ALA A 80 -24.65 -8.32 9.14
C ALA A 80 -25.11 -9.15 7.96
N ASN A 81 -25.75 -10.30 8.22
CA ASN A 81 -26.35 -11.19 7.22
C ASN A 81 -25.39 -11.82 6.19
N ILE A 82 -24.08 -11.59 6.25
CA ILE A 82 -23.13 -12.23 5.32
C ILE A 82 -22.60 -13.52 5.92
N TYR A 83 -22.76 -14.62 5.18
CA TYR A 83 -22.32 -15.96 5.55
C TYR A 83 -21.33 -16.51 4.53
N HIS A 84 -20.39 -17.33 5.01
CA HIS A 84 -19.44 -18.04 4.17
C HIS A 84 -19.99 -19.43 3.84
N PHE A 85 -20.40 -19.64 2.60
CA PHE A 85 -20.82 -20.94 2.10
C PHE A 85 -19.64 -21.63 1.45
N LYS A 86 -19.34 -22.85 1.88
CA LYS A 86 -18.30 -23.69 1.28
C LYS A 86 -18.94 -24.86 0.56
N MET A 87 -18.59 -25.07 -0.69
CA MET A 87 -19.10 -26.21 -1.44
C MET A 87 -18.54 -27.50 -0.85
N SER A 88 -19.40 -28.49 -0.66
CA SER A 88 -18.94 -29.83 -0.25
C SER A 88 -18.17 -30.46 -1.40
N SER A 89 -16.85 -30.58 -1.24
CA SER A 89 -16.01 -31.30 -2.20
C SER A 89 -16.32 -32.79 -2.11
N SER A 90 -16.78 -33.38 -3.22
CA SER A 90 -16.87 -34.84 -3.30
C SER A 90 -15.44 -35.37 -3.18
N ALA A 91 -15.15 -36.14 -2.12
CA ALA A 91 -13.83 -36.47 -1.59
C ALA A 91 -12.88 -37.28 -2.52
N ASN A 92 -13.14 -37.35 -3.83
CA ASN A 92 -12.51 -38.30 -4.74
C ASN A 92 -12.02 -37.70 -6.08
N ASN A 93 -11.79 -36.39 -6.23
CA ASN A 93 -11.09 -35.88 -7.41
C ASN A 93 -10.35 -34.56 -7.11
N ASP A 94 -9.03 -34.59 -7.26
CA ASP A 94 -8.06 -33.50 -7.05
C ASP A 94 -8.10 -32.39 -8.13
N GLU A 95 -9.15 -32.36 -8.97
CA GLU A 95 -9.34 -31.33 -10.02
C GLU A 95 -10.83 -30.90 -10.10
N ASN A 96 -11.41 -30.41 -9.01
CA ASN A 96 -12.76 -29.85 -9.03
C ASN A 96 -12.77 -28.36 -9.41
N ILE A 97 -12.26 -28.03 -10.60
CA ILE A 97 -12.66 -26.78 -11.27
C ILE A 97 -14.04 -27.06 -11.87
N LYS A 98 -15.09 -26.73 -11.12
CA LYS A 98 -16.46 -26.74 -11.65
C LYS A 98 -16.48 -25.93 -12.95
N SER A 99 -17.11 -26.49 -13.99
CA SER A 99 -17.22 -25.79 -15.27
C SER A 99 -17.88 -24.43 -15.08
N GLY A 100 -17.54 -23.43 -15.90
CA GLY A 100 -18.13 -22.09 -15.78
C GLY A 100 -19.67 -22.10 -15.82
N THR A 101 -20.27 -23.10 -16.47
CA THR A 101 -21.71 -23.35 -16.49
C THR A 101 -22.27 -23.81 -15.16
N GLU A 102 -21.59 -24.70 -14.42
CA GLU A 102 -22.03 -25.14 -13.09
C GLU A 102 -21.96 -23.99 -12.07
N ILE A 103 -20.89 -23.19 -12.11
CA ILE A 103 -20.75 -22.00 -11.26
C ILE A 103 -21.87 -21.00 -11.54
N GLN A 104 -22.18 -20.76 -12.82
CA GLN A 104 -23.25 -19.83 -13.21
C GLN A 104 -24.63 -20.35 -12.78
N TYR A 105 -24.87 -21.65 -12.88
CA TYR A 105 -26.08 -22.28 -12.37
C TYR A 105 -26.23 -22.05 -10.86
N MET A 106 -25.21 -22.39 -10.07
CA MET A 106 -25.26 -22.23 -8.61
C MET A 106 -25.46 -20.78 -8.16
N ARG A 107 -24.77 -19.84 -8.82
CA ARG A 107 -25.00 -18.41 -8.59
C ARG A 107 -26.45 -18.01 -8.84
N THR A 108 -27.04 -18.51 -9.92
CA THR A 108 -28.42 -18.20 -10.31
C THR A 108 -29.42 -18.80 -9.32
N THR A 109 -29.20 -20.04 -8.88
CA THR A 109 -30.09 -20.72 -7.94
C THR A 109 -30.03 -20.07 -6.55
N LEU A 110 -28.84 -19.75 -6.03
CA LEU A 110 -28.72 -19.02 -4.76
C LEU A 110 -29.39 -17.65 -4.83
N LYS A 111 -29.23 -16.91 -5.94
CA LYS A 111 -29.90 -15.61 -6.13
C LYS A 111 -31.41 -15.69 -6.29
N SER A 112 -31.96 -16.87 -6.57
CA SER A 112 -33.40 -17.07 -6.68
C SER A 112 -34.10 -17.26 -5.33
N GLU A 113 -33.34 -17.49 -4.26
CA GLU A 113 -33.86 -17.59 -2.90
C GLU A 113 -34.37 -16.24 -2.40
N ILE A 114 -35.59 -16.22 -1.87
CA ILE A 114 -36.26 -15.00 -1.40
C ILE A 114 -35.46 -14.25 -0.32
N ASN A 115 -34.68 -15.00 0.45
CA ASN A 115 -33.89 -14.48 1.55
C ASN A 115 -32.45 -14.13 1.15
N VAL A 116 -32.07 -14.29 -0.12
CA VAL A 116 -30.69 -14.05 -0.58
C VAL A 116 -30.61 -12.73 -1.35
N GLY A 117 -29.89 -11.76 -0.79
CA GLY A 117 -29.67 -10.45 -1.43
C GLY A 117 -28.43 -10.42 -2.35
N TYR A 118 -27.38 -11.12 -1.93
CA TYR A 118 -26.05 -11.05 -2.55
C TYR A 118 -25.37 -12.41 -2.61
N VAL A 119 -24.66 -12.67 -3.70
CA VAL A 119 -23.91 -13.91 -3.91
C VAL A 119 -22.62 -13.59 -4.68
N GLN A 120 -21.46 -13.92 -4.10
CA GLN A 120 -20.17 -13.81 -4.76
C GLN A 120 -19.27 -15.01 -4.45
N GLN A 121 -18.84 -15.70 -5.51
CA GLN A 121 -17.77 -16.70 -5.41
C GLN A 121 -16.45 -16.00 -5.12
N GLN A 122 -15.72 -16.51 -4.15
CA GLN A 122 -14.42 -15.99 -3.79
C GLN A 122 -13.38 -16.47 -4.81
N SER A 123 -12.46 -15.58 -5.15
CA SER A 123 -11.29 -15.91 -5.96
C SER A 123 -10.04 -15.76 -5.11
N LEU A 124 -9.06 -16.62 -5.33
CA LEU A 124 -7.72 -16.38 -4.81
C LEU A 124 -7.23 -15.07 -5.39
N HIS A 125 -7.01 -14.10 -4.52
CA HIS A 125 -6.23 -12.94 -4.89
C HIS A 125 -4.79 -13.41 -5.03
N ASN A 126 -4.25 -13.41 -6.26
CA ASN A 126 -2.85 -13.72 -6.46
C ASN A 126 -2.03 -12.48 -6.08
N TRP A 127 -1.50 -12.46 -4.86
CA TRP A 127 -0.60 -11.41 -4.40
C TRP A 127 0.75 -11.61 -5.08
N GLU A 128 0.96 -10.98 -6.24
CA GLU A 128 2.31 -10.82 -6.76
C GLU A 128 3.02 -9.77 -5.90
N LYS A 129 4.09 -10.18 -5.20
CA LYS A 129 5.04 -9.21 -4.63
C LYS A 129 5.61 -8.42 -5.80
N LYS A 130 5.14 -7.20 -5.98
CA LYS A 130 5.71 -6.27 -6.94
C LYS A 130 7.02 -5.77 -6.35
N TYR A 131 8.13 -6.36 -6.79
CA TYR A 131 9.45 -5.82 -6.51
C TYR A 131 9.64 -4.60 -7.39
N PHE A 132 9.52 -3.43 -6.77
CA PHE A 132 9.97 -2.20 -7.40
C PHE A 132 11.46 -2.02 -7.14
N GLN A 133 12.16 -1.39 -8.07
CA GLN A 133 13.54 -1.02 -7.84
C GLN A 133 13.57 0.09 -6.77
N PRO A 134 14.47 0.00 -5.78
CA PRO A 134 14.65 1.08 -4.82
C PRO A 134 14.92 2.40 -5.52
N THR A 135 14.05 3.37 -5.29
CA THR A 135 14.27 4.77 -5.61
C THR A 135 15.37 5.29 -4.71
N SER A 136 16.41 5.85 -5.31
CA SER A 136 17.44 6.54 -4.54
C SER A 136 16.80 7.76 -3.89
N GLN A 137 16.76 7.81 -2.56
CA GLN A 137 16.38 9.01 -1.81
C GLN A 137 17.64 9.85 -1.54
N GLY A 138 17.53 11.17 -1.68
CA GLY A 138 18.63 12.13 -1.52
C GLY A 138 19.04 12.39 -0.07
N ASP A 139 18.24 11.92 0.89
CA ASP A 139 18.44 12.22 2.30
C ASP A 139 19.63 11.46 2.89
N ARG A 140 20.39 12.15 3.75
CA ARG A 140 21.72 11.72 4.22
C ARG A 140 21.68 10.43 5.05
N LEU A 141 20.60 10.20 5.77
CA LEU A 141 20.38 9.06 6.66
C LEU A 141 19.47 7.99 6.04
N TRP A 142 19.06 8.13 4.77
CA TRP A 142 18.24 7.13 4.07
C TRP A 142 18.85 5.73 4.17
N GLY A 143 20.17 5.62 3.97
CA GLY A 143 20.88 4.34 4.09
C GLY A 143 20.87 3.73 5.50
N SER A 144 20.43 4.48 6.52
CA SER A 144 20.26 4.01 7.91
C SER A 144 18.80 3.66 8.27
N GLN A 145 17.81 4.00 7.43
CA GLN A 145 16.39 3.72 7.66
C GLN A 145 16.01 2.27 7.30
N TRP A 146 16.55 1.30 8.04
CA TRP A 146 16.30 -0.13 7.80
C TRP A 146 14.82 -0.52 7.94
N THR A 147 14.04 0.20 8.76
CA THR A 147 12.61 -0.08 8.97
C THR A 147 11.78 0.16 7.70
N VAL A 148 12.22 1.07 6.83
CA VAL A 148 11.55 1.45 5.59
C VAL A 148 12.16 0.73 4.40
N ASN A 149 13.49 0.62 4.37
CA ASN A 149 14.24 0.03 3.28
C ASN A 149 15.39 -0.84 3.84
N ASN A 150 15.14 -2.14 3.98
CA ASN A 150 16.10 -3.08 4.52
C ASN A 150 16.95 -3.72 3.43
N THR A 151 18.14 -3.16 3.26
CA THR A 151 19.19 -3.63 2.35
C THR A 151 20.30 -4.41 3.06
N GLY A 152 20.11 -4.75 4.35
CA GLY A 152 21.11 -5.41 5.20
C GLY A 152 22.08 -4.45 5.90
N GLN A 153 21.75 -3.16 6.00
CA GLN A 153 22.63 -2.13 6.59
C GLN A 153 22.98 -2.36 8.08
N THR A 154 22.13 -3.08 8.81
CA THR A 154 22.27 -3.42 10.24
C THR A 154 22.95 -4.78 10.49
N ARG A 155 23.40 -5.48 9.44
CA ARG A 155 24.04 -6.81 9.49
C ARG A 155 23.12 -7.93 10.02
N GLU A 156 21.82 -7.74 9.95
CA GLU A 156 20.83 -8.76 10.30
C GLU A 156 20.62 -9.79 9.18
N PRO A 157 20.24 -11.05 9.51
CA PRO A 157 20.07 -12.10 8.52
C PRO A 157 18.81 -11.96 7.66
N ASN A 158 17.82 -11.20 8.12
CA ASN A 158 16.50 -11.10 7.51
C ASN A 158 16.42 -9.88 6.59
N LEU A 159 17.04 -9.98 5.40
CA LEU A 159 16.93 -8.95 4.36
C LEU A 159 15.46 -8.75 3.94
N TYR A 160 15.09 -7.52 3.58
CA TYR A 160 13.76 -7.14 3.11
C TYR A 160 12.63 -7.34 4.14
N LEU A 161 12.98 -7.46 5.43
CA LEU A 161 12.03 -7.34 6.53
C LEU A 161 11.91 -5.86 6.92
N ASP A 162 11.12 -5.13 6.12
CA ASP A 162 10.81 -3.71 6.28
C ASP A 162 9.31 -3.47 6.06
N LEU A 163 8.89 -2.20 6.15
CA LEU A 163 7.50 -1.78 5.89
C LEU A 163 7.04 -2.05 4.45
N ASN A 164 7.96 -2.27 3.51
CA ASN A 164 7.68 -2.42 2.08
C ASN A 164 6.76 -1.30 1.56
N ALA A 165 7.06 -0.05 1.96
CA ALA A 165 6.23 1.13 1.69
C ALA A 165 6.48 1.72 0.29
N GLU A 166 7.68 1.53 -0.26
CA GLU A 166 8.09 2.09 -1.53
C GLU A 166 7.19 1.74 -2.74
N PRO A 167 6.69 0.50 -2.89
CA PRO A 167 5.67 0.17 -3.90
C PRO A 167 4.46 1.11 -3.88
N ALA A 168 4.02 1.56 -2.69
CA ALA A 168 2.90 2.48 -2.54
C ALA A 168 3.30 3.90 -2.97
N TRP A 169 4.49 4.34 -2.59
CA TRP A 169 5.04 5.66 -2.96
C TRP A 169 5.23 5.81 -4.47
N ILE A 170 5.71 4.78 -5.16
CA ILE A 170 5.85 4.78 -6.64
C ILE A 170 4.50 4.92 -7.34
N GLN A 171 3.43 4.41 -6.72
CA GLN A 171 2.06 4.58 -7.21
C GLN A 171 1.44 5.94 -6.81
N GLY A 172 2.17 6.79 -6.09
CA GLY A 172 1.72 8.10 -5.64
C GLY A 172 0.98 8.11 -4.30
N TYR A 173 0.92 6.98 -3.58
CA TYR A 173 0.28 6.90 -2.27
C TYR A 173 1.27 7.31 -1.18
N THR A 174 1.31 8.61 -0.86
CA THR A 174 2.26 9.17 0.13
C THR A 174 1.63 9.57 1.45
N GLY A 175 0.31 9.40 1.61
CA GLY A 175 -0.44 9.94 2.75
C GLY A 175 -0.83 11.41 2.59
N ASN A 176 -0.57 12.04 1.43
CA ASN A 176 -1.00 13.42 1.18
C ASN A 176 -2.52 13.60 1.37
N GLY A 177 -2.90 14.61 2.15
CA GLY A 177 -4.29 14.89 2.52
C GLY A 177 -4.81 14.11 3.74
N ILE A 178 -4.00 13.23 4.33
CA ILE A 178 -4.32 12.58 5.61
C ILE A 178 -3.77 13.41 6.77
N LEU A 179 -4.63 13.69 7.75
CA LEU A 179 -4.23 14.35 9.00
C LEU A 179 -3.91 13.28 10.05
N VAL A 180 -2.73 13.37 10.66
CA VAL A 180 -2.29 12.49 11.75
C VAL A 180 -2.05 13.34 12.99
N GLY A 181 -2.65 12.95 14.12
CA GLY A 181 -2.41 13.58 15.42
C GLY A 181 -1.34 12.82 16.20
N VAL A 182 -0.32 13.52 16.66
CA VAL A 182 0.72 13.01 17.57
C VAL A 182 0.42 13.56 18.96
N VAL A 183 0.00 12.69 19.88
CA VAL A 183 -0.30 13.07 21.28
C VAL A 183 0.87 12.62 22.15
N ASP A 184 1.77 13.56 22.45
CA ASP A 184 3.10 13.25 23.00
C ASP A 184 3.67 14.43 23.81
N ASP A 185 4.99 14.44 24.04
CA ASP A 185 5.74 15.46 24.80
C ASP A 185 6.01 16.78 24.04
N GLY A 186 5.49 16.90 22.82
CA GLY A 186 5.66 18.06 21.95
C GLY A 186 6.26 17.69 20.60
N VAL A 187 6.25 18.64 19.67
CA VAL A 187 6.87 18.47 18.35
C VAL A 187 7.63 19.73 17.99
N GLU A 188 8.91 19.58 17.63
CA GLU A 188 9.70 20.67 17.08
C GLU A 188 9.19 20.97 15.66
N HIS A 189 8.05 21.68 15.59
CA HIS A 189 7.38 21.97 14.32
C HIS A 189 8.23 22.82 13.37
N THR A 190 9.22 23.55 13.91
CA THR A 190 10.20 24.31 13.11
C THR A 190 11.31 23.45 12.52
N HIS A 191 11.43 22.17 12.89
CA HIS A 191 12.46 21.28 12.38
C HIS A 191 12.41 21.21 10.86
N THR A 192 13.59 21.15 10.23
CA THR A 192 13.72 21.25 8.77
C THR A 192 12.95 20.15 8.02
N ASP A 193 12.78 18.98 8.62
CA ASP A 193 11.99 17.88 8.04
C ASP A 193 10.50 17.93 8.35
N LEU A 194 10.07 18.71 9.34
CA LEU A 194 8.70 18.68 9.83
C LEU A 194 7.89 19.91 9.40
N ARG A 195 8.56 21.06 9.26
CA ARG A 195 7.90 22.37 9.08
C ARG A 195 6.91 22.46 7.93
N ASN A 196 7.12 21.70 6.85
CA ASN A 196 6.25 21.73 5.68
C ASN A 196 5.01 20.83 5.83
N ASN A 197 5.04 19.89 6.77
CA ASN A 197 3.97 18.92 7.04
C ASN A 197 3.21 19.20 8.34
N TYR A 198 3.64 20.20 9.11
CA TYR A 198 2.97 20.65 10.33
C TYR A 198 1.70 21.46 10.04
N VAL A 199 0.65 21.25 10.84
CA VAL A 199 -0.64 21.94 10.70
C VAL A 199 -1.06 22.57 12.03
N SER A 200 -0.72 23.85 12.21
CA SER A 200 -0.96 24.58 13.48
C SER A 200 -2.41 24.64 13.93
N THR A 201 -3.37 24.63 13.00
CA THR A 201 -4.81 24.71 13.32
C THR A 201 -5.30 23.55 14.19
N TYR A 202 -4.61 22.41 14.17
CA TYR A 202 -4.97 21.21 14.92
C TYR A 202 -3.92 20.82 15.98
N SER A 203 -3.05 21.78 16.36
CA SER A 203 -2.01 21.56 17.36
C SER A 203 -2.26 22.43 18.59
N TYR A 204 -1.98 21.86 19.76
CA TYR A 204 -2.19 22.53 21.03
C TYR A 204 -1.28 21.95 22.10
N ASP A 205 -0.67 22.81 22.91
CA ASP A 205 0.06 22.43 24.11
C ASP A 205 -0.88 22.50 25.32
N PHE A 206 -1.24 21.34 25.86
CA PHE A 206 -2.09 21.25 27.05
C PHE A 206 -1.34 21.47 28.39
N ASN A 207 -0.02 21.37 28.40
CA ASN A 207 0.81 21.60 29.59
C ASN A 207 0.93 23.10 29.89
N TYR A 208 1.11 23.91 28.85
CA TYR A 208 1.24 25.38 28.95
C TYR A 208 -0.02 26.14 28.50
N ASN A 209 -1.00 25.42 27.97
CA ASN A 209 -2.30 25.94 27.55
C ASN A 209 -2.17 27.03 26.47
N ASP A 210 -1.36 26.75 25.45
CA ASP A 210 -1.14 27.62 24.29
C ASP A 210 -1.08 26.80 22.98
N SER A 211 -0.88 27.49 21.85
CA SER A 211 -0.88 26.88 20.52
C SER A 211 0.50 26.45 20.00
N ASP A 212 1.56 26.61 20.79
CA ASP A 212 2.93 26.28 20.39
C ASP A 212 3.33 24.92 21.00
N PRO A 213 3.26 23.82 20.24
CA PRO A 213 3.57 22.49 20.75
C PRO A 213 5.09 22.23 20.83
N SER A 214 5.92 23.28 20.79
CA SER A 214 7.38 23.13 20.80
C SER A 214 7.84 22.44 22.09
N PRO A 215 8.70 21.41 21.99
CA PRO A 215 9.16 20.68 23.16
C PRO A 215 9.98 21.57 24.10
N VAL A 216 9.95 21.25 25.40
CA VAL A 216 10.70 21.96 26.43
C VAL A 216 11.75 21.03 27.05
N GLY A 217 12.99 21.51 27.19
CA GLY A 217 14.04 20.76 27.88
C GLY A 217 14.52 19.52 27.10
N THR A 218 14.22 18.32 27.61
CA THR A 218 14.63 17.04 27.01
C THR A 218 13.52 16.32 26.26
N ASP A 219 12.35 16.95 26.19
CA ASP A 219 11.18 16.42 25.48
C ASP A 219 11.54 16.33 23.98
N SER A 220 11.58 15.11 23.47
CA SER A 220 12.07 14.82 22.11
C SER A 220 11.36 13.64 21.49
N HIS A 221 10.53 12.95 22.27
CA HIS A 221 9.85 11.74 21.86
C HIS A 221 8.83 12.03 20.76
N GLY A 222 7.99 13.06 20.93
CA GLY A 222 7.00 13.45 19.94
C GLY A 222 7.61 13.97 18.64
N THR A 223 8.79 14.61 18.70
CA THR A 223 9.54 15.01 17.50
C THR A 223 10.07 13.80 16.74
N ALA A 224 10.60 12.79 17.46
CA ALA A 224 11.05 11.54 16.84
C ALA A 224 9.87 10.77 16.22
N CYS A 225 8.75 10.64 16.94
CA CYS A 225 7.53 10.01 16.43
C CYS A 225 6.99 10.74 15.19
N ALA A 226 6.96 12.08 15.20
CA ALA A 226 6.53 12.86 14.03
C ALA A 226 7.47 12.65 12.84
N GLY A 227 8.78 12.52 13.08
CA GLY A 227 9.78 12.20 12.06
C GLY A 227 9.47 10.89 11.32
N GLU A 228 9.16 9.82 12.07
CA GLU A 228 8.81 8.52 11.48
C GLU A 228 7.56 8.57 10.59
N ILE A 229 6.64 9.49 10.85
CA ILE A 229 5.36 9.59 10.14
C ILE A 229 5.45 10.52 8.93
N VAL A 230 5.98 11.74 9.12
CA VAL A 230 5.80 12.86 8.18
C VAL A 230 7.09 13.65 7.90
N MET A 231 8.27 13.06 8.03
CA MET A 231 9.46 13.78 7.59
C MET A 231 9.46 14.08 6.09
N ALA A 232 10.02 15.23 5.73
CA ALA A 232 10.16 15.65 4.35
C ALA A 232 11.14 14.74 3.61
N ARG A 233 10.70 14.24 2.45
CA ARG A 233 11.51 13.44 1.53
C ARG A 233 12.37 14.33 0.64
N ASP A 234 13.57 13.85 0.31
CA ASP A 234 14.49 14.38 -0.71
C ASP A 234 14.88 15.85 -0.47
N ASN A 235 15.07 16.24 0.78
CA ASN A 235 15.49 17.59 1.16
C ASN A 235 16.95 17.67 1.67
N ASN A 236 17.68 16.54 1.63
CA ASN A 236 19.07 16.38 2.08
C ASN A 236 19.28 16.61 3.58
N VAL A 237 18.22 16.49 4.38
CA VAL A 237 18.20 16.56 5.84
C VAL A 237 17.71 15.22 6.37
N CYS A 238 18.34 14.74 7.45
CA CYS A 238 18.09 13.42 8.04
C CYS A 238 17.89 12.33 6.98
N GLY A 239 16.84 11.51 7.07
CA GLY A 239 16.48 10.44 6.15
C GLY A 239 15.17 9.86 6.58
#